data_AF-A0A0Q8RKF8-F1
#
_entry.id   AF-A0A0Q8RKF8-F1
#
_cell.length_a   1.000
_cell.length_b   1.000
_cell.length_c   1.000
_cell.angle_alpha   90.00
_cell.angle_beta   90.00
_cell.angle_gamma   90.00
#
_symmetry.space_group_name_H-M   'P 1'
#
loop_
_entity.id
_entity.type
_entity.pdbx_description
1 polymer ?
#
loop_
_entity_poly.entity_id
_entity_poly.type
_entity_poly.pdbx_seq_one_letter_code
_entity_poly.pdbx_strand_id
1 'polypeptide(L)'
;MFVPVSQSHKSVVIQGAPFDTSISHLSLHSKLDMEELRLLAEFKHLSSASFSGTNLDDIGLGHVCRVTSIENLDLQFTEISNQGLSSLENLPRLAKLRLKENDQLTNDCIGYLTRLDSLVELQIHETSIDQQGIKQFALMGKLRNFLIDFDNCNGSFETVKELSLEMADCEILVKGHGEFRNGEFFGKWLT
;
A
#
# COMPACT_ATOMS: atom_id res chain seq x y z
N MET A 1 -45.65 -0.71 22.16
CA MET A 1 -44.30 -0.76 22.76
C MET A 1 -43.38 -1.33 21.69
N PHE A 2 -42.64 -0.47 20.98
CA PHE A 2 -41.66 -0.90 19.98
C PHE A 2 -40.37 -1.24 20.72
N VAL A 3 -40.02 -2.52 20.74
CA VAL A 3 -38.65 -2.94 21.08
C VAL A 3 -37.84 -2.69 19.80
N PRO A 4 -36.78 -1.87 19.80
CA PRO A 4 -35.91 -1.80 18.64
C PRO A 4 -35.35 -3.20 18.45
N VAL A 5 -35.48 -3.77 17.25
CA VAL A 5 -34.69 -4.92 16.85
C VAL A 5 -33.24 -4.44 16.96
N SER A 6 -32.52 -4.88 18.00
CA SER A 6 -31.08 -4.65 18.04
C SER A 6 -30.54 -5.28 16.78
N GLN A 7 -29.99 -4.48 15.86
CA GLN A 7 -29.19 -5.04 14.78
C GLN A 7 -28.11 -5.85 15.47
N SER A 8 -28.20 -7.17 15.41
CA SER A 8 -27.17 -8.04 15.94
C SER A 8 -25.96 -7.87 15.05
N HIS A 9 -25.07 -6.95 15.43
CA HIS A 9 -23.80 -6.77 14.76
C HIS A 9 -23.06 -8.10 14.82
N LYS A 10 -22.81 -8.71 13.65
CA LYS A 10 -22.06 -9.95 13.56
C LYS A 10 -20.62 -9.63 13.99
N SER A 11 -20.14 -10.31 15.01
CA SER A 11 -18.76 -10.18 15.49
C SER A 11 -17.91 -11.35 15.01
N VAL A 12 -16.66 -11.08 14.66
CA VAL A 12 -15.62 -12.10 14.43
C VAL A 12 -14.50 -11.89 15.44
N VAL A 13 -13.84 -12.98 15.87
CA VAL A 13 -12.70 -12.89 16.78
C VAL A 13 -11.44 -13.01 15.96
N ILE A 14 -10.53 -12.05 16.11
CA ILE A 14 -9.21 -12.04 15.49
C ILE A 14 -8.20 -11.74 16.59
N GLN A 15 -7.11 -12.53 16.70
CA GLN A 15 -6.12 -12.40 17.77
C GLN A 15 -6.75 -12.45 19.19
N GLY A 16 -7.85 -13.19 19.35
CA GLY A 16 -8.59 -13.26 20.61
C GLY A 16 -9.42 -12.02 20.97
N ALA A 17 -9.44 -10.99 20.11
CA ALA A 17 -10.26 -9.79 20.29
C ALA A 17 -11.52 -9.82 19.39
N PRO A 18 -12.71 -9.47 19.90
CA PRO A 18 -13.91 -9.38 19.09
C PRO A 18 -13.94 -8.09 18.27
N PHE A 19 -14.25 -8.22 16.98
CA PHE A 19 -14.45 -7.13 16.04
C PHE A 19 -15.85 -7.18 15.45
N ASP A 20 -16.52 -6.03 15.41
CA ASP A 20 -17.78 -5.86 14.69
C ASP A 20 -17.51 -5.85 13.17
N THR A 21 -18.23 -6.67 12.41
CA THR A 21 -18.05 -6.77 10.95
C THR A 21 -18.49 -5.53 10.16
N SER A 22 -19.17 -4.58 10.80
CA SER A 22 -19.57 -3.29 10.23
C SER A 22 -18.48 -2.20 10.26
N ILE A 23 -17.34 -2.45 10.90
CA ILE A 23 -16.24 -1.47 10.94
C ILE A 23 -15.70 -1.20 9.53
N SER A 24 -15.26 0.04 9.33
CA SER A 24 -14.60 0.47 8.09
C SER A 24 -13.07 0.49 8.20
N HIS A 25 -12.53 0.41 9.41
CA HIS A 25 -11.10 0.48 9.68
C HIS A 25 -10.68 -0.67 10.60
N LEU A 26 -9.63 -1.39 10.21
CA LEU A 26 -9.00 -2.45 11.00
C LEU A 26 -7.48 -2.23 11.02
N SER A 27 -6.87 -2.39 12.18
CA SER A 27 -5.41 -2.40 12.30
C SER A 27 -5.01 -3.56 13.20
N LEU A 28 -4.11 -4.41 12.70
CA LEU A 28 -3.50 -5.49 13.43
C LEU A 28 -2.00 -5.26 13.43
N HIS A 29 -1.38 -5.27 14.61
CA HIS A 29 0.01 -4.84 14.82
C HIS A 29 0.81 -5.89 15.63
N SER A 30 0.34 -7.13 15.63
CA SER A 30 1.00 -8.24 16.32
C SER A 30 0.99 -9.49 15.44
N LYS A 31 1.66 -10.55 15.89
CA LYS A 31 1.81 -11.79 15.11
C LYS A 31 0.46 -12.34 14.64
N LEU A 32 0.34 -12.53 13.33
CA LEU A 32 -0.85 -13.03 12.66
C LEU A 32 -0.76 -14.53 12.44
N ASP A 33 -1.91 -15.19 12.59
CA ASP A 33 -2.18 -16.50 11.98
C ASP A 33 -2.83 -16.26 10.62
N MET A 34 -2.18 -16.71 9.53
CA MET A 34 -2.68 -16.48 8.18
C MET A 34 -4.03 -17.16 7.93
N GLU A 35 -4.30 -18.28 8.60
CA GLU A 35 -5.59 -18.96 8.48
C GLU A 35 -6.72 -18.16 9.13
N GLU A 36 -6.43 -17.44 10.22
CA GLU A 36 -7.38 -16.54 10.89
C GLU A 36 -7.79 -15.38 9.97
N LEU A 37 -6.89 -14.90 9.10
CA LEU A 37 -7.19 -13.83 8.15
C LEU A 37 -8.27 -14.18 7.12
N ARG A 38 -8.63 -15.46 6.95
CA ARG A 38 -9.81 -15.85 6.15
C ARG A 38 -11.09 -15.20 6.65
N LEU A 39 -11.17 -14.90 7.96
CA LEU A 39 -12.32 -14.24 8.59
C LEU A 39 -12.48 -12.79 8.12
N LEU A 40 -11.45 -12.17 7.52
CA LEU A 40 -11.55 -10.82 6.96
C LEU A 40 -12.63 -10.71 5.87
N ALA A 41 -12.97 -11.82 5.20
CA ALA A 41 -14.05 -11.86 4.21
C ALA A 41 -15.43 -11.47 4.78
N GLU A 42 -15.59 -11.46 6.10
CA GLU A 42 -16.83 -11.04 6.77
C GLU A 42 -17.01 -9.52 6.85
N PHE A 43 -15.95 -8.72 6.73
CA PHE A 43 -16.02 -7.26 6.81
C PHE A 43 -16.39 -6.64 5.47
N LYS A 44 -17.69 -6.55 5.18
CA LYS A 44 -18.19 -6.04 3.88
C LYS A 44 -18.03 -4.52 3.68
N HIS A 45 -17.67 -3.80 4.74
CA HIS A 45 -17.54 -2.34 4.75
C HIS A 45 -16.12 -1.86 5.07
N LEU A 46 -15.15 -2.78 5.17
CA LEU A 46 -13.76 -2.43 5.48
C LEU A 46 -13.13 -1.68 4.30
N SER A 47 -12.86 -0.40 4.49
CA SER A 47 -12.21 0.46 3.49
C SER A 47 -10.75 0.75 3.83
N SER A 48 -10.33 0.56 5.08
CA SER A 48 -8.95 0.77 5.50
C SER A 48 -8.46 -0.40 6.34
N ALA A 49 -7.32 -0.97 5.96
CA ALA A 49 -6.65 -2.02 6.73
C ALA A 49 -5.16 -1.72 6.89
N SER A 50 -4.62 -1.97 8.08
CA SER A 50 -3.17 -1.91 8.34
C SER A 50 -2.71 -3.20 8.99
N PHE A 51 -1.65 -3.77 8.42
CA PHE A 51 -0.92 -4.94 8.92
C PHE A 51 0.55 -4.58 9.14
N SER A 52 0.84 -3.29 9.35
CA SER A 52 2.21 -2.82 9.45
C SER A 52 2.93 -3.45 10.64
N GLY A 53 4.18 -3.89 10.42
CA GLY A 53 5.01 -4.52 11.45
C GLY A 53 4.53 -5.89 11.90
N THR A 54 3.78 -6.59 11.06
CA THR A 54 3.34 -7.97 11.30
C THR A 54 4.09 -8.95 10.40
N ASN A 55 4.01 -10.24 10.71
CA ASN A 55 4.53 -11.32 9.88
C ASN A 55 3.63 -11.66 8.67
N LEU A 56 2.89 -10.68 8.13
CA LEU A 56 1.99 -10.92 6.99
C LEU A 56 2.79 -11.40 5.77
N ASP A 57 2.48 -12.59 5.28
CA ASP A 57 3.10 -13.21 4.11
C ASP A 57 2.15 -13.19 2.90
N ASP A 58 2.56 -13.82 1.79
CA ASP A 58 1.78 -13.90 0.55
C ASP A 58 0.43 -14.62 0.73
N ILE A 59 0.36 -15.61 1.63
CA ILE A 59 -0.89 -16.34 1.91
C ILE A 59 -1.86 -15.41 2.64
N GLY A 60 -1.36 -14.72 3.67
CA GLY A 60 -2.11 -13.72 4.41
C GLY A 60 -2.62 -12.59 3.52
N LEU A 61 -1.75 -12.04 2.67
CA LEU A 61 -2.14 -11.01 1.70
C LEU A 61 -3.22 -11.53 0.74
N GLY A 62 -3.13 -12.78 0.30
CA GLY A 62 -4.18 -13.43 -0.49
C GLY A 62 -5.55 -13.49 0.20
N HIS A 63 -5.58 -13.56 1.54
CA HIS A 63 -6.83 -13.45 2.31
C HIS A 63 -7.32 -12.00 2.44
N VAL A 64 -6.42 -11.05 2.67
CA VAL A 64 -6.72 -9.60 2.71
C VAL A 64 -7.34 -9.16 1.38
N CYS A 65 -6.79 -9.61 0.25
CA CYS A 65 -7.24 -9.28 -1.10
C CYS A 65 -8.64 -9.82 -1.46
N ARG A 66 -9.29 -10.60 -0.58
CA ARG A 66 -10.71 -10.98 -0.73
C ARG A 66 -11.67 -9.88 -0.29
N VAL A 67 -11.18 -8.87 0.41
CA VAL A 67 -11.98 -7.76 0.93
C VAL A 67 -11.95 -6.61 -0.10
N THR A 68 -12.76 -6.77 -1.15
CA THR A 68 -12.75 -5.89 -2.33
C THR A 68 -13.22 -4.45 -2.06
N SER A 69 -13.69 -4.15 -0.84
CA SER A 69 -14.02 -2.81 -0.38
C SER A 69 -12.81 -1.99 0.08
N ILE A 70 -11.63 -2.60 0.24
CA ILE A 70 -10.42 -1.91 0.71
C ILE A 70 -10.00 -0.82 -0.29
N GLU A 71 -9.83 0.40 0.24
CA GLU A 71 -9.35 1.58 -0.46
C GLU A 71 -7.96 2.00 0.03
N ASN A 72 -7.65 1.74 1.31
CA ASN A 72 -6.38 2.07 1.93
C ASN A 72 -5.76 0.81 2.56
N LEU A 73 -4.58 0.42 2.08
CA LEU A 73 -3.87 -0.74 2.58
C LEU A 73 -2.44 -0.37 2.99
N ASP A 74 -2.12 -0.68 4.23
CA ASP A 74 -0.81 -0.46 4.82
C ASP A 74 -0.16 -1.81 5.14
N LEU A 75 0.91 -2.11 4.38
CA LEU A 75 1.71 -3.34 4.43
C LEU A 75 3.17 -3.00 4.74
N GLN A 76 3.42 -1.93 5.48
CA GLN A 76 4.80 -1.54 5.80
C GLN A 76 5.45 -2.55 6.74
N PHE A 77 6.70 -2.92 6.49
CA PHE A 77 7.46 -3.86 7.31
C PHE A 77 6.71 -5.20 7.51
N THR A 78 6.56 -5.94 6.41
CA THR A 78 5.90 -7.26 6.35
C THR A 78 6.78 -8.29 5.65
N GLU A 79 6.30 -9.53 5.53
CA GLU A 79 7.04 -10.65 4.92
C GLU A 79 6.55 -10.97 3.49
N ILE A 80 5.80 -10.05 2.86
CA ILE A 80 5.26 -10.23 1.50
C ILE A 80 6.38 -10.23 0.45
N SER A 81 6.28 -11.09 -0.55
CA SER A 81 7.23 -11.17 -1.66
C SER A 81 6.77 -10.36 -2.88
N ASN A 82 7.67 -10.21 -3.87
CA ASN A 82 7.29 -9.68 -5.19
C ASN A 82 6.07 -10.40 -5.78
N GLN A 83 5.99 -11.72 -5.62
CA GLN A 83 4.89 -12.52 -6.17
C GLN A 83 3.59 -12.30 -5.39
N GLY A 84 3.65 -12.10 -4.08
CA GLY A 84 2.48 -11.82 -3.26
C GLY A 84 1.68 -10.61 -3.73
N LEU A 85 2.37 -9.57 -4.21
CA LEU A 85 1.76 -8.34 -4.72
C LEU A 85 0.88 -8.56 -5.94
N SER A 86 1.02 -9.67 -6.67
CA SER A 86 0.10 -10.01 -7.77
C SER A 86 -1.36 -10.09 -7.31
N SER A 87 -1.61 -10.47 -6.06
CA SER A 87 -2.96 -10.59 -5.50
C SER A 87 -3.70 -9.25 -5.35
N LEU A 88 -2.97 -8.12 -5.31
CA LEU A 88 -3.53 -6.78 -5.14
C LEU A 88 -4.45 -6.36 -6.30
N GLU A 89 -4.32 -6.99 -7.48
CA GLU A 89 -5.22 -6.73 -8.62
C GLU A 89 -6.70 -7.07 -8.30
N ASN A 90 -6.95 -7.86 -7.26
CA ASN A 90 -8.28 -8.18 -6.77
C ASN A 90 -8.91 -7.07 -5.91
N LEU A 91 -8.20 -5.97 -5.65
CA LEU A 91 -8.69 -4.82 -4.89
C LEU A 91 -9.02 -3.65 -5.83
N PRO A 92 -10.17 -3.66 -6.52
CA PRO A 92 -10.50 -2.68 -7.57
C PRO A 92 -10.70 -1.24 -7.07
N ARG A 93 -10.73 -1.06 -5.74
CA ARG A 93 -10.91 0.24 -5.07
C ARG A 93 -9.63 0.73 -4.40
N LEU A 94 -8.53 -0.01 -4.47
CA LEU A 94 -7.30 0.33 -3.77
C LEU A 94 -6.74 1.65 -4.29
N ALA A 95 -6.85 2.70 -3.49
CA ALA A 95 -6.42 4.05 -3.81
C ALA A 95 -5.09 4.40 -3.13
N LYS A 96 -4.82 3.82 -1.96
CA LYS A 96 -3.59 4.09 -1.20
C LYS A 96 -2.91 2.79 -0.79
N LEU A 97 -1.64 2.67 -1.13
CA LEU A 97 -0.81 1.51 -0.79
C LEU A 97 0.51 1.95 -0.17
N ARG A 98 0.83 1.39 1.01
CA ARG A 98 2.12 1.62 1.68
C ARG A 98 2.89 0.31 1.77
N LEU A 99 4.12 0.32 1.25
CA LEU A 99 5.04 -0.82 1.16
C LEU A 99 6.41 -0.52 1.78
N LYS A 100 6.52 0.55 2.58
CA LYS A 100 7.75 0.95 3.25
C LYS A 100 8.40 -0.22 4.01
N GLU A 101 9.74 -0.28 4.04
CA GLU A 101 10.49 -1.25 4.86
C GLU A 101 10.22 -2.71 4.48
N ASN A 102 9.96 -2.96 3.19
CA ASN A 102 9.93 -4.31 2.62
C ASN A 102 11.12 -4.43 1.64
N ASP A 103 12.31 -4.66 2.19
CA ASP A 103 13.57 -4.72 1.42
C ASP A 103 13.61 -5.88 0.43
N GLN A 104 12.79 -6.91 0.62
CA GLN A 104 12.60 -8.01 -0.32
C GLN A 104 11.88 -7.62 -1.62
N LEU A 105 11.23 -6.46 -1.66
CA LEU A 105 10.54 -5.98 -2.87
C LEU A 105 11.55 -5.33 -3.82
N THR A 106 11.69 -5.89 -5.02
CA THR A 106 12.63 -5.46 -6.06
C THR A 106 11.87 -4.96 -7.28
N ASN A 107 12.59 -4.62 -8.35
CA ASN A 107 11.97 -4.27 -9.64
C ASN A 107 11.00 -5.35 -10.18
N ASP A 108 11.10 -6.60 -9.71
CA ASP A 108 10.23 -7.69 -10.16
C ASP A 108 8.75 -7.47 -9.75
N CYS A 109 8.45 -6.65 -8.74
CA CYS A 109 7.07 -6.36 -8.35
C CYS A 109 6.37 -5.28 -9.20
N ILE A 110 7.12 -4.50 -9.98
CA ILE A 110 6.60 -3.31 -10.68
C ILE A 110 5.49 -3.67 -11.65
N GLY A 111 5.63 -4.81 -12.34
CA GLY A 111 4.62 -5.31 -13.27
C GLY A 111 3.27 -5.62 -12.61
N TYR A 112 3.24 -5.83 -11.30
CA TYR A 112 2.01 -5.98 -10.52
C TYR A 112 1.47 -4.62 -10.06
N LEU A 113 2.34 -3.74 -9.53
CA LEU A 113 1.95 -2.42 -9.02
C LEU A 113 1.39 -1.50 -10.10
N THR A 114 2.00 -1.52 -11.30
CA THR A 114 1.58 -0.69 -12.44
C THR A 114 0.23 -1.10 -13.03
N ARG A 115 -0.31 -2.27 -12.68
CA ARG A 115 -1.67 -2.71 -13.08
C ARG A 115 -2.77 -2.20 -12.15
N LEU A 116 -2.41 -1.58 -11.03
CA LEU A 116 -3.36 -1.08 -10.05
C LEU A 116 -3.90 0.29 -10.49
N ASP A 117 -4.81 0.27 -11.47
CA ASP A 117 -5.40 1.46 -12.11
C ASP A 117 -6.23 2.35 -11.17
N SER A 118 -6.44 1.96 -9.93
CA SER A 118 -7.12 2.76 -8.90
C SER A 118 -6.16 3.54 -8.01
N LEU A 119 -4.84 3.26 -8.05
CA LEU A 119 -3.89 3.87 -7.14
C LEU A 119 -3.71 5.38 -7.39
N VAL A 120 -3.77 6.12 -6.27
CA VAL A 120 -3.60 7.57 -6.17
C VAL A 120 -2.41 7.90 -5.27
N GLU A 121 -2.14 7.09 -4.25
CA GLU A 121 -0.99 7.21 -3.35
C GLU A 121 -0.22 5.89 -3.28
N LEU A 122 1.09 5.95 -3.52
CA LEU A 122 1.98 4.81 -3.42
C LEU A 122 3.23 5.19 -2.63
N GLN A 123 3.57 4.39 -1.63
CA GLN A 123 4.81 4.56 -0.86
C GLN A 123 5.67 3.31 -0.97
N ILE A 124 6.87 3.44 -1.55
CA ILE A 124 7.83 2.36 -1.78
C ILE A 124 9.24 2.69 -1.26
N HIS A 125 9.40 3.76 -0.47
CA HIS A 125 10.68 4.09 0.15
C HIS A 125 11.13 2.96 1.10
N GLU A 126 12.43 2.74 1.27
CA GLU A 126 12.97 1.60 2.01
C GLU A 126 12.54 0.22 1.45
N THR A 127 12.42 0.11 0.12
CA THR A 127 12.38 -1.16 -0.63
C THR A 127 13.67 -1.32 -1.45
N SER A 128 13.84 -2.44 -2.15
CA SER A 128 14.94 -2.67 -3.10
C SER A 128 14.56 -2.35 -4.57
N ILE A 129 13.54 -1.52 -4.79
CA ILE A 129 13.23 -0.96 -6.11
C ILE A 129 14.27 0.12 -6.44
N ASP A 130 14.98 -0.06 -7.55
CA ASP A 130 16.07 0.82 -7.95
C ASP A 130 15.62 1.93 -8.93
N GLN A 131 16.59 2.71 -9.42
CA GLN A 131 16.39 3.78 -10.39
C GLN A 131 15.66 3.34 -11.66
N GLN A 132 16.02 2.18 -12.21
CA GLN A 132 15.43 1.66 -13.45
C GLN A 132 13.98 1.26 -13.19
N GLY A 133 13.71 0.76 -11.99
CA GLY A 133 12.37 0.44 -11.54
C GLY A 133 11.48 1.68 -11.43
N ILE A 134 11.96 2.73 -10.76
CA ILE A 134 11.20 3.97 -10.53
C ILE A 134 10.67 4.61 -11.82
N LYS A 135 11.46 4.62 -12.90
CA LYS A 135 11.03 5.17 -14.19
C LYS A 135 9.79 4.47 -14.77
N GLN A 136 9.56 3.21 -14.44
CA GLN A 136 8.42 2.46 -14.95
C GLN A 136 7.08 2.89 -14.33
N PHE A 137 7.10 3.59 -13.19
CA PHE A 137 5.90 4.15 -12.57
C PHE A 137 5.33 5.36 -13.32
N ALA A 138 6.06 5.92 -14.30
CA ALA A 138 5.56 6.98 -15.18
C ALA A 138 4.26 6.60 -15.92
N LEU A 139 4.01 5.30 -16.11
CA LEU A 139 2.80 4.78 -16.75
C LEU A 139 1.54 4.92 -15.88
N MET A 140 1.67 5.17 -14.58
CA MET A 140 0.55 5.26 -13.64
C MET A 140 -0.10 6.65 -13.65
N GLY A 141 -0.88 6.95 -14.70
CA GLY A 141 -1.46 8.29 -14.93
C GLY A 141 -2.43 8.82 -13.85
N LYS A 142 -2.87 7.96 -12.91
CA LYS A 142 -3.75 8.36 -11.79
C LYS A 142 -3.00 8.58 -10.48
N LEU A 143 -1.71 8.24 -10.42
CA LEU A 143 -0.92 8.50 -9.23
C LEU A 143 -0.81 10.01 -9.01
N ARG A 144 -0.99 10.43 -7.77
CA ARG A 144 -0.94 11.83 -7.34
C ARG A 144 0.11 12.06 -6.27
N ASN A 145 0.39 11.04 -5.46
CA ASN A 145 1.41 11.08 -4.43
C ASN A 145 2.29 9.82 -4.54
N PHE A 146 3.58 10.02 -4.76
CA PHE A 146 4.55 8.94 -4.88
C PHE A 146 5.71 9.15 -3.92
N LEU A 147 5.81 8.33 -2.87
CA LEU A 147 6.91 8.39 -1.92
C LEU A 147 7.98 7.36 -2.27
N ILE A 148 9.18 7.86 -2.55
CA ILE A 148 10.36 7.06 -2.91
C ILE A 148 11.53 7.38 -1.97
N ASP A 149 12.50 6.45 -1.94
CA ASP A 149 13.77 6.70 -1.27
C ASP A 149 14.72 7.46 -2.22
N PHE A 150 15.69 8.16 -1.65
CA PHE A 150 16.82 8.69 -2.41
C PHE A 150 17.98 7.68 -2.42
N ASP A 151 18.28 7.10 -1.26
CA ASP A 151 19.53 6.38 -1.00
C ASP A 151 19.55 5.01 -1.71
N ASN A 152 18.45 4.27 -1.68
CA ASN A 152 18.34 2.97 -2.37
C ASN A 152 18.14 3.13 -3.88
N CYS A 153 17.64 4.28 -4.31
CA CYS A 153 17.32 4.49 -5.70
C CYS A 153 18.55 4.92 -6.49
N ASN A 154 19.66 5.27 -5.83
CA ASN A 154 20.88 5.84 -6.41
C ASN A 154 20.56 6.87 -7.52
N GLY A 155 19.40 7.52 -7.37
CA GLY A 155 18.75 8.26 -8.43
C GLY A 155 19.39 9.61 -8.46
N SER A 156 19.93 10.03 -9.60
CA SER A 156 20.34 11.41 -9.73
C SER A 156 19.13 12.33 -9.53
N PHE A 157 19.35 13.52 -8.96
CA PHE A 157 18.34 14.60 -8.93
C PHE A 157 17.63 14.73 -10.28
N GLU A 158 18.38 14.66 -11.38
CA GLU A 158 17.87 14.74 -12.75
C GLU A 158 16.91 13.59 -13.08
N THR A 159 17.11 12.39 -12.56
CA THR A 159 16.20 11.26 -12.81
C THR A 159 14.83 11.48 -12.19
N VAL A 160 14.79 11.92 -10.93
CA VAL A 160 13.52 12.20 -10.25
C VAL A 160 12.83 13.41 -10.88
N LYS A 161 13.62 14.39 -11.32
CA LYS A 161 13.13 15.55 -12.07
C LYS A 161 12.51 15.17 -13.42
N GLU A 162 13.19 14.34 -14.22
CA GLU A 162 12.67 13.79 -15.49
C GLU A 162 11.36 13.06 -15.26
N LEU A 163 11.32 12.16 -14.27
CA LEU A 163 10.10 11.44 -13.91
C LEU A 163 8.96 12.40 -13.50
N SER A 164 9.27 13.44 -12.74
CA SER A 164 8.29 14.46 -12.34
C SER A 164 7.72 15.25 -13.52
N LEU A 165 8.47 15.41 -14.61
CA LEU A 165 7.97 16.00 -15.86
C LEU A 165 7.02 15.05 -16.59
N GLU A 166 7.33 13.75 -16.61
CA GLU A 166 6.46 12.72 -17.21
C GLU A 166 5.16 12.54 -16.40
N MET A 167 5.24 12.69 -15.08
CA MET A 167 4.13 12.59 -14.14
C MET A 167 3.69 13.98 -13.66
N ALA A 168 3.34 14.88 -14.58
CA ALA A 168 3.09 16.30 -14.26
C ALA A 168 2.01 16.55 -13.19
N ASP A 169 1.02 15.65 -13.06
CA ASP A 169 -0.04 15.71 -12.05
C ASP A 169 0.31 14.99 -10.73
N CYS A 170 1.51 14.41 -10.64
CA CYS A 170 1.99 13.64 -9.50
C CYS A 170 3.03 14.43 -8.71
N GLU A 171 2.85 14.45 -7.40
CA GLU A 171 3.86 14.89 -6.44
C GLU A 171 4.75 13.71 -6.07
N ILE A 172 6.04 13.84 -6.35
CA ILE A 172 7.04 12.83 -6.00
C ILE A 172 7.78 13.30 -4.74
N LEU A 173 7.49 12.67 -3.61
CA LEU A 173 8.14 12.97 -2.34
C LEU A 173 9.37 12.06 -2.19
N VAL A 174 10.52 12.70 -2.04
CA VAL A 174 11.80 12.04 -1.81
C VAL A 174 12.11 12.10 -0.32
N LYS A 175 12.07 10.94 0.33
CA LYS A 175 12.23 10.81 1.79
C LYS A 175 13.48 11.55 2.27
N GLY A 176 13.29 12.53 3.16
CA GLY A 176 14.39 13.29 3.78
C GLY A 176 14.93 14.47 2.96
N HIS A 177 14.53 14.64 1.69
CA HIS A 177 15.05 15.70 0.81
C HIS A 177 14.01 16.78 0.50
N GLY A 178 12.83 16.39 0.04
CA GLY A 178 11.81 17.32 -0.44
C GLY A 178 10.87 16.67 -1.45
N GLU A 179 10.17 17.49 -2.21
CA GLU A 179 9.18 17.06 -3.19
C GLU A 179 9.48 17.62 -4.58
N PHE A 180 9.16 16.85 -5.61
CA PHE A 180 9.12 17.29 -6.99
C PHE A 180 7.67 17.43 -7.46
N ARG A 181 7.38 18.54 -8.15
CA ARG A 181 6.11 18.77 -8.82
C ARG A 181 6.38 19.32 -10.21
N ASN A 182 5.96 18.59 -11.24
CA ASN A 182 6.13 18.98 -12.65
C ASN A 182 7.56 19.48 -12.98
N GLY A 183 8.58 18.77 -12.49
CA GLY A 183 10.00 19.09 -12.70
C GLY A 183 10.57 20.21 -11.82
N GLU A 184 9.76 20.87 -10.99
CA GLU A 184 10.23 21.80 -9.96
C GLU A 184 10.49 21.07 -8.65
N PHE A 185 11.57 21.44 -7.95
CA PHE A 185 11.95 20.84 -6.66
C PHE A 185 11.74 21.82 -5.51
N PHE A 186 11.12 21.34 -4.44
CA PHE A 186 10.89 22.08 -3.20
C PHE A 186 11.50 21.30 -2.04
N GLY A 187 12.61 21.77 -1.49
CA GLY A 187 13.26 21.12 -0.36
C GLY A 187 14.72 21.49 -0.18
N LYS A 188 15.46 20.61 0.50
CA LYS A 188 16.91 20.72 0.69
C LYS A 188 17.57 19.48 0.12
N TRP A 189 18.27 19.65 -0.99
CA TRP A 189 19.11 18.61 -1.56
C TRP A 189 20.50 18.69 -0.93
N LEU A 190 20.79 17.79 0.00
CA LEU A 190 22.12 17.68 0.58
C LEU A 190 22.96 16.76 -0.33
N THR A 191 24.01 17.32 -0.91
CA THR A 191 25.02 16.61 -1.72
C THR A 191 26.07 15.95 -0.84
#